data_AF-A0A2V7ZSF3-F1
#
_entry.id   AF-A0A2V7ZSF3-F1
#
_cell.length_a   1.000
_cell.length_b   1.000
_cell.length_c   1.000
_cell.angle_alpha   90.00
_cell.angle_beta   90.00
_cell.angle_gamma   90.00
#
_symmetry.space_group_name_H-M   'P 1'
#
loop_
_entity.id
_entity.type
_entity.pdbx_description
1 polymer ?
#
loop_
_entity_poly.entity_id
_entity_poly.type
_entity_poly.pdbx_seq_one_letter_code
_entity_poly.pdbx_strand_id
1 'polypeptide(L)' 'MSTVRTLIRIAVIVSLALMVGRAQAPQVQPSAQEGLDRMGIVGYADHMTAQPGDAIKFMVSSSASRYRVDIVRIIHG' A
#
# COMPACT_ATOMS: atom_id res chain seq x y z
N MET A 1 44.15 -34.90 -6.07
CA MET A 1 43.52 -33.67 -6.63
C MET A 1 41.98 -33.68 -6.63
N SER A 2 41.30 -34.68 -6.02
CA SER A 2 39.82 -34.74 -5.99
C SER A 2 39.21 -34.11 -4.72
N THR A 3 39.82 -34.32 -3.55
CA THR A 3 39.32 -33.86 -2.25
C THR A 3 39.25 -32.34 -2.12
N VAL A 4 40.26 -31.62 -2.61
CA VAL A 4 40.31 -30.14 -2.56
C VAL A 4 39.20 -29.52 -3.44
N ARG A 5 38.93 -30.10 -4.61
CA ARG A 5 37.86 -29.65 -5.51
C ARG A 5 36.47 -29.89 -4.93
N THR A 6 36.28 -30.98 -4.19
CA THR A 6 35.03 -31.28 -3.49
C THR A 6 34.79 -30.29 -2.34
N LEU A 7 35.82 -29.98 -1.56
CA LEU A 7 35.72 -29.01 -0.46
C LEU A 7 35.37 -27.60 -0.96
N ILE A 8 35.97 -27.16 -2.07
CA ILE A 8 35.67 -25.85 -2.66
C ILE A 8 34.20 -25.78 -3.14
N ARG A 9 33.69 -26.84 -3.77
CA ARG A 9 32.29 -26.88 -4.23
C ARG A 9 31.30 -26.84 -3.06
N ILE A 10 31.58 -27.54 -1.97
CA ILE A 10 30.74 -27.52 -0.77
C ILE A 10 30.74 -26.11 -0.15
N ALA A 11 31.92 -25.49 -0.03
CA ALA A 11 32.04 -24.14 0.52
C ALA A 11 31.25 -23.10 -0.29
N VAL A 12 31.26 -23.21 -1.62
CA VAL A 12 30.49 -22.32 -2.52
C VAL A 12 28.98 -22.56 -2.38
N ILE A 13 28.52 -23.82 -2.33
CA ILE A 13 27.10 -24.15 -2.18
C ILE A 13 26.56 -23.67 -0.83
N VAL A 14 27.32 -23.86 0.25
CA VAL A 14 26.96 -23.39 1.59
C VAL A 14 26.89 -21.87 1.64
N SER A 15 27.85 -21.17 1.00
CA SER A 15 27.86 -19.71 0.94
C SER A 15 26.68 -19.15 0.13
N LEU A 16 26.31 -19.81 -0.97
CA LEU A 16 25.16 -19.42 -1.79
C LEU A 16 23.83 -19.66 -1.03
N ALA A 17 23.73 -20.76 -0.28
CA ALA A 17 22.55 -21.07 0.53
C ALA A 17 22.35 -20.06 1.69
N LEU A 18 23.44 -19.58 2.29
CA LEU A 18 23.40 -18.56 3.36
C LEU A 18 22.93 -17.18 2.87
N MET A 19 23.16 -16.84 1.60
CA MET A 19 22.66 -15.59 1.00
C MET A 19 21.16 -15.62 0.69
N VAL A 20 20.63 -16.78 0.31
CA VAL A 20 19.18 -16.96 0.02
C VAL A 20 18.35 -17.08 1.31
N GLY A 21 18.96 -17.50 2.42
CA GLY A 21 18.31 -17.71 3.71
C GLY A 21 17.93 -16.45 4.51
N ARG A 22 18.07 -15.24 3.96
CA ARG A 22 17.52 -14.03 4.61
C ARG A 22 16.02 -13.99 4.35
N ALA A 23 15.27 -14.62 5.25
CA ALA A 23 13.84 -14.40 5.39
C ALA A 23 13.59 -12.88 5.34
N GLN A 24 12.86 -12.44 4.31
CA GLN A 24 12.43 -11.05 4.19
C GLN A 24 11.76 -10.68 5.51
N ALA A 25 12.28 -9.66 6.19
CA ALA A 25 11.64 -9.14 7.40
C ALA A 25 10.17 -8.84 7.06
N PRO A 26 9.21 -9.30 7.88
CA PRO A 26 7.79 -9.08 7.60
C PRO A 26 7.59 -7.59 7.32
N GLN A 27 7.19 -7.25 6.10
CA GLN A 27 6.82 -5.88 5.79
C GLN A 27 5.53 -5.62 6.57
N VAL A 28 5.63 -4.84 7.65
CA VAL A 28 4.47 -4.42 8.44
C VAL A 28 3.67 -3.48 7.54
N GLN A 29 2.66 -4.03 6.89
CA GLN A 29 1.76 -3.28 6.05
C GLN A 29 0.92 -2.39 6.98
N PRO A 30 0.92 -1.05 6.79
CA PRO A 30 0.08 -0.18 7.59
C PRO A 30 -1.36 -0.67 7.52
N SER A 31 -2.05 -0.67 8.65
CA SER A 31 -3.46 -1.01 8.63
C SER A 31 -4.22 0.01 7.77
N ALA A 32 -5.34 -0.40 7.16
CA ALA A 32 -6.17 0.51 6.40
C ALA A 32 -6.52 1.76 7.23
N GLN A 33 -6.85 1.57 8.51
CA GLN A 33 -7.19 2.65 9.43
C GLN A 33 -6.04 3.64 9.64
N GLU A 34 -4.81 3.17 9.87
CA GLU A 34 -3.63 4.06 10.02
C GLU A 34 -3.39 4.89 8.75
N GLY A 35 -3.66 4.32 7.57
CA GLY A 35 -3.60 5.05 6.31
C GLY A 35 -4.65 6.17 6.23
N LEU A 36 -5.88 5.88 6.66
CA LEU A 36 -6.97 6.87 6.71
C LEU A 36 -6.68 7.98 7.73
N ASP A 37 -6.17 7.61 8.90
CA ASP A 37 -5.82 8.56 9.97
C ASP A 37 -4.73 9.53 9.51
N ARG A 38 -3.73 9.05 8.73
CA ARG A 38 -2.71 9.91 8.13
C ARG A 38 -3.26 10.88 7.09
N MET A 39 -4.31 10.52 6.35
CA MET A 39 -4.93 11.43 5.38
C MET A 39 -5.78 12.52 6.07
N GLY A 40 -6.28 12.26 7.29
CA GLY A 40 -7.01 13.23 8.11
C GLY A 40 -8.47 13.49 7.68
N ILE A 41 -8.78 13.34 6.39
CA ILE A 41 -10.12 13.34 5.82
C ILE A 41 -10.18 12.42 4.60
N VAL A 42 -11.26 11.65 4.49
CA VAL A 42 -11.51 10.73 3.37
C VAL A 42 -13.00 10.72 3.03
N GLY A 43 -13.32 10.30 1.81
CA GLY A 43 -14.72 10.11 1.42
C GLY A 43 -14.88 9.46 0.06
N TYR A 44 -16.13 9.10 -0.24
CA TYR A 44 -16.52 8.49 -1.50
C TYR A 44 -17.99 8.85 -1.81
N ALA A 45 -18.37 8.74 -3.08
CA ALA A 45 -19.75 8.86 -3.53
C ALA A 45 -20.43 7.48 -3.56
N ASP A 46 -21.75 7.43 -3.42
CA ASP A 46 -22.53 6.20 -3.52
C ASP A 46 -22.59 5.65 -4.96
N HIS A 47 -22.38 6.50 -5.97
CA HIS A 47 -22.25 6.13 -7.38
C HIS A 47 -21.42 7.15 -8.18
N MET A 48 -20.90 6.75 -9.34
CA MET A 48 -19.90 7.53 -10.10
C MET A 48 -20.48 8.49 -11.15
N THR A 49 -21.75 8.32 -11.54
CA THR A 49 -22.37 9.05 -12.64
C THR A 49 -23.78 9.44 -12.27
N ALA A 50 -24.21 10.64 -12.59
CA ALA A 50 -25.57 11.11 -12.34
C ALA A 50 -26.12 11.86 -13.55
N GLN A 51 -27.43 11.76 -13.74
CA GLN A 51 -28.19 12.58 -14.69
C GLN A 51 -28.78 13.81 -13.97
N PRO A 52 -29.18 14.85 -14.72
CA PRO A 52 -29.91 15.96 -14.14
C PRO A 52 -31.17 15.49 -13.41
N GLY A 53 -31.30 15.89 -12.14
CA GLY A 53 -32.41 15.48 -11.26
C GLY A 53 -32.07 14.33 -10.32
N ASP A 54 -30.98 13.60 -10.54
CA ASP A 54 -30.50 12.57 -9.62
C ASP A 54 -29.90 13.21 -8.35
N ALA A 55 -29.94 12.46 -7.25
CA ALA A 55 -29.30 12.82 -6.00
C ALA A 55 -28.10 11.90 -5.71
N ILE A 56 -26.92 12.48 -5.51
CA ILE A 56 -25.69 11.78 -5.12
C ILE A 56 -25.44 11.95 -3.62
N LYS A 57 -25.09 10.87 -2.92
CA LYS A 57 -24.68 10.93 -1.51
C LYS A 57 -23.17 10.81 -1.40
N PHE A 58 -22.57 11.70 -0.62
CA PHE A 58 -21.16 11.66 -0.28
C PHE A 58 -20.99 11.24 1.18
N MET A 59 -20.26 10.14 1.39
CA MET A 59 -19.91 9.64 2.71
C MET A 59 -18.52 10.17 3.05
N VAL A 60 -18.41 10.89 4.16
CA VAL A 60 -17.17 11.56 4.58
C VAL A 60 -16.82 11.11 5.99
N SER A 61 -15.56 10.74 6.21
CA SER A 61 -14.98 10.53 7.53
C SER A 61 -13.83 11.51 7.72
N SER A 62 -13.82 12.23 8.84
CA SER A 62 -12.81 13.23 9.14
C SER A 62 -12.42 13.17 10.61
N SER A 63 -11.13 13.40 10.86
CA SER A 63 -10.58 13.60 12.21
C SER A 63 -10.88 14.99 12.77
N ALA A 64 -11.28 15.95 11.93
CA ALA A 64 -11.62 17.32 12.33
C ALA A 64 -13.10 17.42 12.71
N SER A 65 -13.44 18.35 13.62
CA SER A 65 -14.83 18.58 14.04
C SER A 65 -15.70 19.25 12.97
N ARG A 66 -15.08 19.87 11.96
CA ARG A 66 -15.74 20.54 10.83
C ARG A 66 -14.89 20.38 9.57
N TYR A 67 -15.54 20.32 8.41
CA TYR A 67 -14.91 20.31 7.10
C TYR A 67 -15.65 21.25 6.15
N ARG A 68 -14.99 21.63 5.06
CA ARG A 68 -15.55 22.46 3.98
C ARG A 68 -15.66 21.64 2.70
N VAL A 69 -16.70 21.89 1.92
CA VAL A 69 -16.94 21.23 0.63
C VAL A 69 -17.21 22.30 -0.41
N ASP A 70 -16.60 22.13 -1.58
CA ASP A 70 -16.86 22.91 -2.79
C ASP A 70 -17.06 21.95 -3.97
N ILE A 71 -17.88 22.34 -4.94
CA ILE A 71 -18.05 21.61 -6.20
C ILE A 71 -17.12 22.23 -7.24
N VAL A 72 -16.32 21.39 -7.90
CA VAL A 72 -15.35 21.82 -8.92
C VAL A 72 -15.54 21.04 -10.22
N ARG A 73 -15.15 21.66 -11.34
CA ARG A 73 -15.00 20.99 -12.63
C ARG A 73 -13.51 20.74 -12.87
N ILE A 74 -13.10 19.48 -12.82
CA ILE A 74 -11.72 19.08 -13.13
C ILE A 74 -11.48 19.27 -14.63
N ILE A 75 -10.41 19.98 -15.00
CA ILE A 75 -9.99 20.21 -16.40
C ILE A 75 -8.75 19.38 -16.73
N HIS A 76 -7.82 19.25 -15.79
CA HIS A 76 -6.61 18.43 -15.86
C HIS A 76 -6.22 18.05 -14.42
N GLY A 77 -5.53 16.91 -14.25
CA GLY A 77 -5.15 16.36 -12.94
C GLY A 77 -3.72 15.84 -12.93
#